data_AF-A0A0F2PAK5-F1
#
_entry.id   AF-A0A0F2PAK5-F1
#
_cell.length_a   1.000
_cell.length_b   1.000
_cell.length_c   1.000
_cell.angle_alpha   90.00
_cell.angle_beta   90.00
_cell.angle_gamma   90.00
#
_symmetry.space_group_name_H-M   'P 1'
#
loop_
_entity.id
_entity.type
_entity.pdbx_description
1 polymer ?
#
loop_
_entity_poly.entity_id
_entity_poly.type
_entity_poly.pdbx_seq_one_letter_code
_entity_poly.pdbx_strand_id
1 'polypeptide(L)'
;MDGEAGQVTVFTGDGKGKTTSALGESLQFWGEGKKVLVLQFIKGQTVYGEYLAAEKMAPGFTIKKLGLGFVRFATEETIKKHIEAAREAMKVARDSIASGEYQLVILDEILYCIKFGLIQESEVIDLIKVKARGTNLFLTGRDAPPGVKDCADRVIEAINVKHPIAQGIKAQKGIEF
;
A
#
# COMPACT_ATOMS: atom_id res chain seq x y z
N MET A 1 -0.93 29.52 6.93
CA MET A 1 -1.78 28.49 7.55
C MET A 1 -0.83 27.41 8.01
N ASP A 2 -0.71 27.21 9.32
CA ASP A 2 0.09 26.11 9.87
C ASP A 2 -0.44 24.80 9.28
N GLY A 3 0.40 24.09 8.52
CA GLY A 3 -0.03 22.94 7.75
C GLY A 3 -0.71 21.88 8.63
N GLU A 4 -1.87 21.40 8.17
CA GLU A 4 -2.62 20.34 8.82
C GLU A 4 -1.77 19.08 8.99
N ALA A 5 -1.95 18.39 10.11
CA ALA A 5 -1.29 17.11 10.35
C ALA A 5 -1.87 16.07 9.39
N GLY A 6 -1.03 15.44 8.57
CA GLY A 6 -1.46 14.38 7.67
C GLY A 6 -1.92 13.15 8.45
N GLN A 7 -2.92 12.46 7.91
CA GLN A 7 -3.61 11.35 8.55
C GLN A 7 -3.06 9.99 8.12
N VAL A 8 -3.35 8.98 8.93
CA VAL A 8 -3.09 7.57 8.66
C VAL A 8 -4.42 6.88 8.37
N THR A 9 -4.57 6.30 7.17
CA THR A 9 -5.73 5.48 6.82
C THR A 9 -5.32 4.04 6.54
N VAL A 10 -6.05 3.09 7.12
CA VAL A 10 -5.88 1.66 6.88
C VAL A 10 -7.05 1.14 6.04
N PHE A 11 -6.76 0.59 4.87
CA PHE A 11 -7.74 -0.12 4.03
C PHE A 11 -7.54 -1.63 4.19
N THR A 12 -8.45 -2.28 4.92
CA THR A 12 -8.36 -3.71 5.24
C THR A 12 -9.63 -4.50 4.89
N GLY A 13 -9.71 -5.76 5.32
CA GLY A 13 -10.83 -6.67 5.07
C GLY A 13 -10.65 -7.57 3.84
N ASP A 14 -11.52 -8.56 3.73
CA ASP A 14 -11.43 -9.62 2.72
C ASP A 14 -11.99 -9.27 1.35
N GLY A 15 -12.78 -8.20 1.28
CA GLY A 15 -13.40 -7.69 0.07
C GLY A 15 -12.40 -7.07 -0.89
N LYS A 16 -12.75 -7.14 -2.19
CA LYS A 16 -12.10 -6.33 -3.22
C LYS A 16 -12.41 -4.86 -2.96
N GLY A 17 -11.42 -3.98 -3.16
CA GLY A 17 -11.62 -2.54 -3.06
C GLY A 17 -10.48 -1.78 -2.39
N LYS A 18 -9.71 -2.42 -1.51
CA LYS A 18 -8.67 -1.77 -0.69
C LYS A 18 -7.70 -0.89 -1.49
N THR A 19 -6.92 -1.51 -2.40
CA THR A 19 -5.95 -0.79 -3.25
C THR A 19 -6.64 0.21 -4.18
N THR A 20 -7.77 -0.15 -4.78
CA THR A 20 -8.49 0.75 -5.69
C THR A 20 -9.08 1.96 -4.96
N SER A 21 -9.52 1.82 -3.71
CA SER A 21 -9.98 2.92 -2.87
C SER A 21 -8.82 3.84 -2.49
N ALA A 22 -7.67 3.26 -2.07
CA ALA A 22 -6.47 4.04 -1.79
C ALA A 22 -5.98 4.82 -3.03
N LEU A 23 -5.98 4.19 -4.21
CA LEU A 23 -5.65 4.84 -5.48
C LEU A 23 -6.70 5.88 -5.91
N GLY A 24 -7.99 5.61 -5.68
CA GLY A 24 -9.07 6.55 -5.99
C GLY A 24 -9.00 7.82 -5.14
N GLU A 25 -8.73 7.68 -3.84
CA GLU A 25 -8.51 8.82 -2.95
C GLU A 25 -7.23 9.60 -3.32
N SER A 26 -6.19 8.92 -3.78
CA SER A 26 -4.94 9.59 -4.17
C SER A 26 -5.05 10.45 -5.42
N LEU A 27 -6.03 10.20 -6.28
CA LEU A 27 -6.34 11.10 -7.40
C LEU A 27 -6.80 12.48 -6.94
N GLN A 28 -7.43 12.60 -5.77
CA GLN A 28 -7.82 13.90 -5.20
C GLN A 28 -6.57 14.70 -4.81
N PHE A 29 -5.61 14.06 -4.15
CA PHE A 29 -4.32 14.68 -3.82
C PHE A 29 -3.59 15.16 -5.08
N TRP A 30 -3.46 14.28 -6.07
CA TRP A 30 -2.78 14.62 -7.33
C TRP A 30 -3.50 15.72 -8.11
N GLY A 31 -4.85 15.69 -8.15
CA GLY A 31 -5.67 16.72 -8.78
C GLY A 31 -5.49 18.12 -8.17
N GLU A 32 -5.09 18.20 -6.90
CA GLU A 32 -4.71 19.44 -6.21
C GLU A 32 -3.24 19.84 -6.41
N GLY A 33 -2.52 19.17 -7.32
CA GLY A 33 -1.11 19.43 -7.59
C GLY A 33 -0.15 18.90 -6.51
N LYS A 34 -0.64 18.05 -5.59
CA LYS A 34 0.19 17.44 -4.55
C LYS A 34 0.93 16.20 -5.07
N LYS A 35 2.10 15.92 -4.50
CA LYS A 35 2.91 14.74 -4.85
C LYS A 35 2.40 13.48 -4.14
N VAL A 36 2.21 12.42 -4.93
CA VAL A 36 1.76 11.10 -4.48
C VAL A 36 2.83 10.05 -4.80
N LEU A 37 3.15 9.21 -3.81
CA LEU A 37 3.99 8.04 -3.97
C LEU A 37 3.25 6.77 -3.55
N VAL A 38 3.27 5.75 -4.40
CA VAL A 38 2.75 4.41 -4.10
C VAL A 38 3.92 3.44 -4.06
N LEU A 39 4.08 2.73 -2.96
CA LEU A 39 5.10 1.70 -2.74
C LEU A 39 4.41 0.35 -2.60
N GLN A 40 4.64 -0.55 -3.55
CA GLN A 40 3.97 -1.87 -3.58
C GLN A 40 4.87 -2.96 -3.02
N PHE A 41 4.46 -3.57 -1.92
CA PHE A 41 5.28 -4.52 -1.15
C PHE A 41 5.18 -5.97 -1.62
N ILE A 42 4.08 -6.34 -2.30
CA ILE A 42 3.85 -7.72 -2.74
C ILE A 42 3.87 -7.86 -4.26
N LYS A 43 3.42 -6.87 -5.04
CA LYS A 43 3.21 -7.03 -6.49
C LYS A 43 4.50 -7.39 -7.23
N GLY A 44 4.39 -8.36 -8.15
CA GLY A 44 5.48 -8.82 -9.01
C GLY A 44 5.64 -7.98 -10.29
N GLN A 45 6.25 -8.57 -11.33
CA GLN A 45 6.60 -7.82 -12.55
C GLN A 45 5.44 -7.56 -13.53
N THR A 46 4.26 -8.11 -13.30
CA THR A 46 3.07 -7.90 -14.14
C THR A 46 2.76 -6.42 -14.31
N VAL A 47 2.45 -5.99 -15.55
CA VAL A 47 2.01 -4.62 -15.82
C VAL A 47 0.51 -4.52 -15.56
N TYR A 48 0.15 -3.76 -14.54
CA TYR A 48 -1.22 -3.43 -14.16
C TYR A 48 -1.63 -2.06 -14.71
N GLY A 49 -2.95 -1.83 -14.80
CA GLY A 49 -3.51 -0.59 -15.34
C GLY A 49 -3.04 0.67 -14.60
N GLU A 50 -2.81 0.60 -13.28
CA GLU A 50 -2.36 1.74 -12.49
C GLU A 50 -0.97 2.26 -12.88
N TYR A 51 -0.08 1.43 -13.43
CA TYR A 51 1.23 1.91 -13.87
C TYR A 51 1.12 2.78 -15.11
N LEU A 52 0.29 2.36 -16.08
CA LEU A 52 0.04 3.13 -17.29
C LEU A 52 -0.63 4.48 -16.96
N ALA A 53 -1.46 4.51 -15.93
CA ALA A 53 -2.03 5.76 -15.41
C ALA A 53 -0.94 6.62 -14.75
N ALA A 54 -0.10 6.04 -13.88
CA ALA A 54 0.96 6.75 -13.19
C ALA A 54 2.00 7.37 -14.15
N GLU A 55 2.36 6.67 -15.24
CA GLU A 55 3.25 7.20 -16.28
C GLU A 55 2.74 8.50 -16.89
N LYS A 56 1.41 8.61 -17.10
CA LYS A 56 0.77 9.82 -17.63
C LYS A 56 0.66 10.94 -16.59
N MET A 57 0.66 10.59 -15.31
CA MET A 57 0.55 11.52 -14.17
C MET A 57 1.92 11.93 -13.60
N ALA A 58 3.01 11.39 -14.15
CA ALA A 58 4.36 11.71 -13.74
C ALA A 58 4.71 13.20 -14.03
N PRO A 59 5.58 13.83 -13.22
CA PRO A 59 6.27 13.26 -12.06
C PRO A 59 5.46 13.32 -10.75
N GLY A 60 4.26 13.92 -10.76
CA GLY A 60 3.46 14.17 -9.56
C GLY A 60 2.85 12.91 -8.92
N PHE A 61 2.70 11.82 -9.69
CA PHE A 61 2.21 10.54 -9.20
C PHE A 61 3.19 9.43 -9.58
N THR A 62 3.82 8.81 -8.60
CA THR A 62 4.84 7.77 -8.83
C THR A 62 4.42 6.45 -8.18
N ILE A 63 4.56 5.34 -8.90
CA ILE A 63 4.41 3.99 -8.35
C ILE A 63 5.75 3.25 -8.42
N LYS A 64 6.20 2.70 -7.30
CA LYS A 64 7.40 1.85 -7.22
C LYS A 64 7.01 0.43 -6.81
N LYS A 65 7.43 -0.54 -7.63
CA LYS A 65 7.32 -1.98 -7.33
C LYS A 65 8.51 -2.39 -6.49
N LEU A 66 8.28 -2.76 -5.23
CA LEU A 66 9.33 -3.17 -4.30
C LEU A 66 9.24 -4.66 -3.94
N GLY A 67 8.06 -5.27 -4.12
CA GLY A 67 7.83 -6.69 -3.93
C GLY A 67 8.33 -7.58 -5.06
N LEU A 68 8.32 -8.90 -4.80
CA LEU A 68 8.73 -9.93 -5.75
C LEU A 68 7.56 -10.79 -6.29
N GLY A 69 6.32 -10.52 -5.90
CA GLY A 69 5.15 -11.35 -6.24
C GLY A 69 4.91 -12.52 -5.26
N PHE A 70 4.03 -13.44 -5.65
CA PHE A 70 3.81 -14.83 -5.20
C PHE A 70 4.32 -15.34 -3.83
N VAL A 71 4.33 -14.52 -2.77
CA VAL A 71 4.82 -14.90 -1.42
C VAL A 71 4.14 -16.16 -0.87
N ARG A 72 2.83 -16.32 -1.13
CA ARG A 72 2.05 -17.48 -0.67
C ARG A 72 2.55 -18.83 -1.22
N PHE A 73 3.29 -18.81 -2.32
CA PHE A 73 3.87 -20.01 -2.95
C PHE A 73 5.38 -20.09 -2.76
N ALA A 74 5.94 -19.28 -1.85
CA ALA A 74 7.37 -19.28 -1.57
C ALA A 74 7.82 -20.60 -0.93
N THR A 75 8.94 -21.11 -1.41
CA THR A 75 9.78 -22.13 -0.78
C THR A 75 10.64 -21.53 0.34
N GLU A 76 11.27 -22.38 1.16
CA GLU A 76 12.23 -21.93 2.19
C GLU A 76 13.41 -21.12 1.62
N GLU A 77 13.78 -21.33 0.38
CA GLU A 77 14.83 -20.55 -0.27
C GLU A 77 14.31 -19.17 -0.72
N THR A 78 13.12 -19.13 -1.29
CA THR A 78 12.55 -17.90 -1.86
C THR A 78 11.99 -16.97 -0.79
N ILE A 79 11.56 -17.48 0.36
CA ILE A 79 11.10 -16.63 1.48
C ILE A 79 12.21 -15.70 1.98
N LYS A 80 13.47 -16.14 1.98
CA LYS A 80 14.62 -15.28 2.34
C LYS A 80 14.75 -14.08 1.40
N LYS A 81 14.51 -14.29 0.10
CA LYS A 81 14.51 -13.21 -0.91
C LYS A 81 13.35 -12.24 -0.69
N HIS A 82 12.18 -12.75 -0.30
CA HIS A 82 11.04 -11.90 0.07
C HIS A 82 11.29 -11.06 1.34
N ILE A 83 11.93 -11.64 2.36
CA ILE A 83 12.31 -10.90 3.57
C ILE A 83 13.29 -9.77 3.22
N GLU A 84 14.29 -10.06 2.40
CA GLU A 84 15.26 -9.04 1.99
C GLU A 84 14.62 -7.92 1.16
N ALA A 85 13.77 -8.28 0.19
CA ALA A 85 13.02 -7.29 -0.58
C ALA A 85 12.10 -6.43 0.30
N ALA A 86 11.44 -7.04 1.30
CA ALA A 86 10.63 -6.30 2.26
C ALA A 86 11.46 -5.34 3.11
N ARG A 87 12.67 -5.74 3.56
CA ARG A 87 13.58 -4.85 4.30
C ARG A 87 14.02 -3.64 3.48
N GLU A 88 14.41 -3.85 2.23
CA GLU A 88 14.74 -2.74 1.32
C GLU A 88 13.52 -1.86 1.07
N ALA A 89 12.33 -2.46 0.92
CA ALA A 89 11.10 -1.70 0.78
C ALA A 89 10.78 -0.83 2.01
N MET A 90 11.04 -1.35 3.22
CA MET A 90 10.88 -0.61 4.47
C MET A 90 11.83 0.58 4.59
N LYS A 91 13.07 0.46 4.08
CA LYS A 91 14.02 1.59 4.00
C LYS A 91 13.49 2.69 3.07
N VAL A 92 13.09 2.32 1.86
CA VAL A 92 12.51 3.26 0.88
C VAL A 92 11.26 3.94 1.44
N ALA A 93 10.39 3.19 2.13
CA ALA A 93 9.20 3.71 2.78
C ALA A 93 9.57 4.72 3.88
N ARG A 94 10.47 4.36 4.80
CA ARG A 94 10.94 5.25 5.87
C ARG A 94 11.45 6.57 5.32
N ASP A 95 12.35 6.52 4.34
CA ASP A 95 12.97 7.72 3.77
C ASP A 95 11.92 8.60 3.07
N SER A 96 11.01 7.98 2.30
CA SER A 96 9.97 8.70 1.57
C SER A 96 8.93 9.33 2.48
N ILE A 97 8.57 8.67 3.58
CA ILE A 97 7.57 9.13 4.55
C ILE A 97 8.14 10.23 5.46
N ALA A 98 9.44 10.17 5.77
CA ALA A 98 10.11 11.16 6.60
C ALA A 98 10.56 12.42 5.82
N SER A 99 10.69 12.35 4.49
CA SER A 99 11.24 13.46 3.69
C SER A 99 10.35 14.70 3.63
N GLY A 100 9.03 14.56 3.80
CA GLY A 100 8.06 15.64 3.58
C GLY A 100 7.86 16.04 2.12
N GLU A 101 8.52 15.35 1.17
CA GLU A 101 8.36 15.62 -0.27
C GLU A 101 6.96 15.25 -0.77
N TYR A 102 6.40 14.16 -0.26
CA TYR A 102 5.12 13.61 -0.67
C TYR A 102 4.03 14.00 0.32
N GLN A 103 2.91 14.52 -0.18
CA GLN A 103 1.74 14.80 0.66
C GLN A 103 0.91 13.55 0.90
N LEU A 104 1.08 12.51 0.06
CA LEU A 104 0.51 11.19 0.29
C LEU A 104 1.53 10.11 -0.10
N VAL A 105 1.76 9.18 0.84
CA VAL A 105 2.46 7.92 0.59
C VAL A 105 1.50 6.76 0.82
N ILE A 106 1.41 5.84 -0.13
CA ILE A 106 0.62 4.60 -0.02
C ILE A 106 1.58 3.43 0.10
N LEU A 107 1.48 2.67 1.19
CA LEU A 107 2.17 1.39 1.39
C LEU A 107 1.18 0.28 1.02
N ASP A 108 1.15 -0.04 -0.26
CA ASP A 108 0.22 -0.99 -0.83
C ASP A 108 0.67 -2.42 -0.54
N GLU A 109 -0.25 -3.20 0.03
CA GLU A 109 -0.10 -4.58 0.46
C GLU A 109 0.93 -4.81 1.58
N ILE A 110 1.28 -3.76 2.33
CA ILE A 110 2.18 -3.88 3.50
C ILE A 110 1.62 -4.78 4.60
N LEU A 111 0.29 -4.83 4.77
CA LEU A 111 -0.32 -5.68 5.80
C LEU A 111 -0.13 -7.17 5.50
N TYR A 112 0.00 -7.54 4.22
CA TYR A 112 0.37 -8.91 3.86
C TYR A 112 1.80 -9.24 4.24
N CYS A 113 2.74 -8.28 4.24
CA CYS A 113 4.10 -8.52 4.71
C CYS A 113 4.12 -8.92 6.18
N ILE A 114 3.25 -8.31 7.01
CA ILE A 114 3.07 -8.74 8.41
C ILE A 114 2.47 -10.15 8.45
N LYS A 115 1.37 -10.39 7.72
CA LYS A 115 0.69 -11.70 7.68
C LYS A 115 1.63 -12.84 7.27
N PHE A 116 2.54 -12.59 6.33
CA PHE A 116 3.51 -13.58 5.85
C PHE A 116 4.82 -13.60 6.63
N GLY A 117 4.94 -12.84 7.73
CA GLY A 117 6.14 -12.81 8.58
C GLY A 117 7.37 -12.21 7.89
N LEU A 118 7.18 -11.39 6.86
CA LEU A 118 8.27 -10.70 6.16
C LEU A 118 8.78 -9.49 6.95
N ILE A 119 7.88 -8.85 7.69
CA ILE A 119 8.15 -7.72 8.60
C ILE A 119 7.32 -7.90 9.88
N GLN A 120 7.71 -7.20 10.94
CA GLN A 120 6.97 -7.17 12.20
C GLN A 120 5.97 -6.02 12.25
N GLU A 121 4.91 -6.20 13.04
CA GLU A 121 3.91 -5.15 13.31
C GLU A 121 4.55 -3.86 13.85
N SER A 122 5.51 -4.00 14.78
CA SER A 122 6.24 -2.87 15.37
C SER A 122 6.95 -2.02 14.33
N GLU A 123 7.49 -2.63 13.27
CA GLU A 123 8.18 -1.90 12.21
C GLU A 123 7.22 -0.99 11.42
N VAL A 124 5.96 -1.41 11.23
CA VAL A 124 4.92 -0.59 10.60
C VAL A 124 4.47 0.53 11.52
N ILE A 125 4.31 0.25 12.81
CA ILE A 125 4.02 1.27 13.83
C ILE A 125 5.12 2.34 13.86
N ASP A 126 6.38 1.93 13.75
CA ASP A 126 7.50 2.86 13.70
C ASP A 126 7.52 3.71 12.42
N LEU A 127 7.09 3.17 11.27
CA LEU A 127 6.90 3.96 10.05
C LEU A 127 5.83 5.04 10.23
N ILE A 128 4.72 4.72 10.90
CA ILE A 128 3.65 5.69 11.19
C ILE A 128 4.19 6.86 12.01
N LYS A 129 5.03 6.58 13.02
CA LYS A 129 5.58 7.59 13.94
C LYS A 129 6.59 8.53 13.30
N VAL A 130 7.36 8.09 12.31
CA VAL A 130 8.41 8.91 11.66
C VAL A 130 7.89 9.77 10.51
N LYS A 131 6.59 9.67 10.20
CA LYS A 131 5.93 10.44 9.15
C LYS A 131 6.10 11.94 9.34
N ALA A 132 6.53 12.62 8.28
CA ALA A 132 6.57 14.06 8.26
C ALA A 132 5.17 14.65 8.52
N ARG A 133 5.10 15.79 9.22
CA ARG A 133 3.83 16.36 9.72
C ARG A 133 2.76 16.49 8.64
N GLY A 134 3.11 16.94 7.43
CA GLY A 134 2.17 17.15 6.33
C GLY A 134 1.94 15.94 5.40
N THR A 135 2.61 14.81 5.64
CA THR A 135 2.46 13.61 4.82
C THR A 135 1.27 12.79 5.31
N ASN A 136 0.39 12.37 4.41
CA ASN A 136 -0.66 11.38 4.66
C ASN A 136 -0.12 10.00 4.35
N LEU A 137 -0.58 8.98 5.08
CA LEU A 137 -0.09 7.61 4.95
C LEU A 137 -1.26 6.65 4.80
N PHE A 138 -1.32 5.94 3.68
CA PHE A 138 -2.30 4.88 3.45
C PHE A 138 -1.63 3.52 3.54
N LEU A 139 -2.23 2.60 4.32
CA LEU A 139 -1.80 1.23 4.45
C LEU A 139 -2.87 0.32 3.86
N THR A 140 -2.50 -0.64 3.01
CA THR A 140 -3.47 -1.58 2.44
C THR A 140 -3.09 -3.04 2.70
N GLY A 141 -4.11 -3.90 2.69
CA GLY A 141 -3.96 -5.35 2.73
C GLY A 141 -4.94 -6.02 3.71
N ARG A 142 -4.93 -7.34 3.77
CA ARG A 142 -5.84 -8.08 4.66
C ARG A 142 -5.31 -8.12 6.10
N ASP A 143 -6.22 -8.37 7.03
CA ASP A 143 -5.91 -8.71 8.43
C ASP A 143 -5.05 -7.65 9.14
N ALA A 144 -5.46 -6.38 9.10
CA ALA A 144 -4.76 -5.30 9.80
C ALA A 144 -4.61 -5.63 11.31
N PRO A 145 -3.38 -5.70 11.84
CA PRO A 145 -3.16 -5.97 13.26
C PRO A 145 -3.79 -4.92 14.17
N PRO A 146 -4.18 -5.28 15.42
CA PRO A 146 -4.75 -4.35 16.38
C PRO A 146 -3.90 -3.09 16.60
N GLY A 147 -2.58 -3.23 16.83
CA GLY A 147 -1.72 -2.08 17.09
C GLY A 147 -1.60 -1.13 15.90
N VAL A 148 -1.65 -1.65 14.67
CA VAL A 148 -1.70 -0.80 13.45
C VAL A 148 -3.03 -0.06 13.36
N LYS A 149 -4.16 -0.71 13.69
CA LYS A 149 -5.48 -0.06 13.71
C LYS A 149 -5.56 1.02 14.78
N ASP A 150 -5.00 0.77 15.96
CA ASP A 150 -5.00 1.71 17.08
C ASP A 150 -4.17 2.97 16.78
N CYS A 151 -3.16 2.87 15.90
CA CYS A 151 -2.35 3.99 15.44
C CYS A 151 -2.95 4.74 14.23
N ALA A 152 -4.06 4.26 13.66
CA ALA A 152 -4.66 4.85 12.47
C ALA A 152 -5.77 5.85 12.83
N ASP A 153 -5.81 6.99 12.15
CA ASP A 153 -6.92 7.95 12.28
C ASP A 153 -8.21 7.41 11.65
N ARG A 154 -8.08 6.54 10.65
CA ARG A 154 -9.21 5.94 9.93
C ARG A 154 -8.91 4.50 9.53
N VAL A 155 -9.88 3.62 9.78
CA VAL A 155 -9.85 2.23 9.31
C VAL A 155 -11.08 1.97 8.46
N ILE A 156 -10.87 1.49 7.23
CA ILE A 156 -11.91 1.14 6.27
C ILE A 156 -11.82 -0.36 6.02
N GLU A 157 -12.91 -1.08 6.30
CA GLU A 157 -13.00 -2.51 6.08
C GLU A 157 -13.84 -2.82 4.84
N ALA A 158 -13.21 -3.41 3.83
CA ALA A 158 -13.89 -3.97 2.67
C ALA A 158 -14.41 -5.36 3.02
N ILE A 159 -15.73 -5.51 3.17
CA ILE A 159 -16.38 -6.80 3.43
C ILE A 159 -16.70 -7.49 2.11
N ASN A 160 -16.33 -8.78 1.98
CA ASN A 160 -16.66 -9.57 0.80
C ASN A 160 -18.11 -10.09 0.87
N VAL A 161 -19.08 -9.26 0.49
CA VAL A 161 -20.50 -9.67 0.45
C VAL A 161 -20.80 -10.60 -0.72
N LYS A 162 -20.24 -10.30 -1.91
CA LYS A 162 -20.39 -11.11 -3.13
C LYS A 162 -19.24 -10.83 -4.08
N HIS A 163 -18.68 -11.87 -4.69
CA HIS A 163 -17.62 -11.74 -5.70
C HIS A 163 -17.85 -12.68 -6.89
N PRO A 164 -17.69 -12.24 -8.15
CA PRO A 164 -17.86 -13.07 -9.35
C PRO A 164 -16.96 -14.33 -9.35
N ILE A 165 -15.77 -14.24 -8.76
CA ILE A 165 -14.85 -15.39 -8.63
C ILE A 165 -15.50 -16.56 -7.88
N ALA A 166 -16.36 -16.31 -6.88
CA ALA A 166 -17.07 -17.36 -6.17
C ALA A 166 -18.09 -18.10 -7.07
N GLN A 167 -18.43 -17.52 -8.23
CA GLN A 167 -19.28 -18.10 -9.27
C GLN A 167 -18.46 -18.70 -10.42
N GLY A 168 -17.14 -18.83 -10.27
CA GLY A 168 -16.23 -19.36 -11.29
C GLY A 168 -15.86 -18.37 -12.41
N ILE A 169 -16.28 -17.10 -12.30
CA ILE A 169 -15.91 -16.06 -13.26
C ILE A 169 -14.44 -15.70 -13.05
N LYS A 170 -13.63 -15.85 -14.10
CA LYS A 170 -12.19 -15.57 -14.08
C LYS A 170 -11.93 -14.07 -13.93
N ALA A 171 -10.76 -13.72 -13.39
CA ALA A 171 -10.31 -12.35 -13.27
C ALA A 171 -10.21 -11.66 -14.65
N GLN A 172 -10.66 -10.40 -14.74
CA GLN A 172 -10.74 -9.63 -15.97
C GLN A 172 -9.83 -8.40 -15.92
N LYS A 173 -9.15 -8.13 -17.04
CA LYS A 173 -8.33 -6.94 -17.21
C LYS A 173 -9.20 -5.67 -17.15
N GLY A 174 -8.75 -4.66 -16.41
CA GLY A 174 -9.48 -3.42 -16.13
C GLY A 174 -10.50 -3.52 -15.00
N ILE A 175 -10.68 -4.72 -14.41
CA ILE A 175 -11.58 -4.93 -13.27
C ILE A 175 -10.80 -5.49 -12.08
N GLU A 176 -10.12 -6.62 -12.26
CA GLU A 176 -9.33 -7.27 -11.21
C GLU A 176 -7.84 -6.88 -11.26
N PHE A 177 -7.34 -6.53 -12.45
CA PHE A 177 -5.94 -6.20 -12.70
C PHE A 177 -5.77 -5.32 -13.96
#